data_AF-A0A1D1Y1D7-F1
#
_entry.id   AF-A0A1D1Y1D7-F1
#
_cell.length_a   1.000
_cell.length_b   1.000
_cell.length_c   1.000
_cell.angle_alpha   90.00
_cell.angle_beta   90.00
_cell.angle_gamma   90.00
#
_symmetry.space_group_name_H-M   'P 1'
#
loop_
_entity.id
_entity.type
_entity.pdbx_description
1 polymer ?
#
loop_
_entity_poly.entity_id
_entity_poly.type
_entity_poly.pdbx_seq_one_letter_code
_entity_poly.pdbx_strand_id
1 'polypeptide(L)'
;LLTGKRAVMFAEGEEDIVKWVKRQLQRGQVSELVVVPGWMLEIDPESSEWEEFLLGVKVGLLCTAPDPLDRPPMSDVVFMLEGCRVSPPVDPASSRSSPA
;
A
#
# COMPACT_ATOMS: atom_id res chain seq x y z
N LEU A 1 -7.35 4.13 3.85
CA LEU A 1 -6.05 3.81 4.49
C LEU A 1 -5.01 4.79 3.98
N LEU A 2 -4.45 4.58 2.79
CA LEU A 2 -3.37 5.42 2.24
C LEU A 2 -3.77 6.90 2.06
N THR A 3 -4.94 7.16 1.45
CA THR A 3 -5.32 8.53 1.09
C THR A 3 -6.03 9.32 2.19
N GLY A 4 -6.39 8.67 3.30
CA GLY A 4 -7.31 9.24 4.30
C GLY A 4 -8.74 9.52 3.81
N LYS A 5 -9.03 9.38 2.51
CA LYS A 5 -10.36 9.63 1.94
C LYS A 5 -11.21 8.36 1.94
N ARG A 6 -12.50 8.48 2.27
CA ARG A 6 -13.47 7.39 2.15
C ARG A 6 -13.99 7.30 0.72
N ALA A 7 -14.12 6.10 0.17
CA ALA A 7 -14.65 5.88 -1.18
C ALA A 7 -16.05 6.50 -1.38
N VAL A 8 -16.92 6.46 -0.35
CA VAL A 8 -18.27 7.05 -0.39
C VAL A 8 -18.28 8.55 -0.69
N MET A 9 -17.19 9.27 -0.39
CA MET A 9 -17.09 10.71 -0.70
C MET A 9 -17.08 11.01 -2.21
N PHE A 10 -16.90 9.97 -3.04
CA PHE A 10 -16.87 10.05 -4.50
C PHE A 10 -18.15 9.48 -5.15
N ALA A 11 -19.13 9.04 -4.35
CA ALA A 11 -20.31 8.34 -4.87
C ALA A 11 -21.30 9.25 -5.62
N GLU A 12 -21.27 10.56 -5.37
CA GLU A 12 -22.17 11.55 -6.00
C GLU A 12 -21.54 12.28 -7.20
N GLY A 13 -20.27 12.00 -7.52
CA GLY A 13 -19.54 12.65 -8.62
C GLY A 13 -19.29 11.74 -9.82
N GLU A 14 -18.84 12.31 -10.94
CA GLU A 14 -18.42 11.56 -12.14
C GLU A 14 -17.07 10.83 -11.96
N GLU A 15 -16.33 11.19 -10.92
CA GLU A 15 -15.02 10.67 -10.60
C GLU A 15 -15.05 9.79 -9.35
N ASP A 16 -14.56 8.55 -9.49
CA ASP A 16 -14.28 7.67 -8.36
C ASP A 16 -12.87 7.92 -7.77
N ILE A 17 -12.63 7.36 -6.58
CA ILE A 17 -11.35 7.51 -5.88
C ILE A 17 -10.15 6.98 -6.69
N VAL A 18 -10.33 5.96 -7.55
CA VAL A 18 -9.26 5.36 -8.35
C VAL A 18 -8.84 6.30 -9.47
N LYS A 19 -9.82 6.89 -10.19
CA LYS A 19 -9.59 7.94 -11.18
C LYS A 19 -8.95 9.17 -10.56
N TRP A 20 -9.41 9.60 -9.38
CA TRP A 20 -8.83 10.72 -8.65
C TRP A 20 -7.35 10.46 -8.33
N VAL A 21 -7.00 9.28 -7.80
CA VAL A 21 -5.61 8.89 -7.51
C VAL A 21 -4.76 8.90 -8.78
N LYS A 22 -5.23 8.29 -9.87
CA LYS A 22 -4.50 8.26 -11.15
C LYS A 22 -4.19 9.67 -11.67
N ARG A 23 -5.15 10.59 -11.56
CA ARG A 23 -4.94 11.99 -11.97
C ARG A 23 -3.91 12.70 -11.11
N GLN A 24 -3.91 12.49 -9.79
CA GLN A 24 -2.89 13.07 -8.90
C GLN A 24 -1.48 12.59 -9.28
N LEU A 25 -1.34 11.29 -9.56
CA LEU A 25 -0.06 10.71 -10.01
C LEU A 25 0.40 11.32 -11.34
N GLN A 26 -0.49 11.45 -12.32
CA GLN A 26 -0.18 12.05 -13.63
C GLN A 26 0.27 13.52 -13.53
N ARG A 27 -0.20 14.24 -12.50
CA ARG A 27 0.18 15.63 -12.24
C ARG A 27 1.46 15.78 -11.42
N GLY A 28 2.04 14.67 -10.95
CA GLY A 28 3.16 14.68 -10.02
C GLY A 28 2.78 15.11 -8.59
N GLN A 29 1.48 15.16 -8.27
CA GLN A 29 0.95 15.60 -6.97
C GLN A 29 0.84 14.43 -5.99
N VAL A 30 1.90 13.62 -5.88
CA VAL A 30 1.90 12.42 -5.03
C VAL A 30 1.76 12.79 -3.55
N SER A 31 2.38 13.90 -3.12
CA SER A 31 2.25 14.40 -1.75
C SER A 31 0.81 14.75 -1.37
N GLU A 32 -0.04 15.13 -2.34
CA GLU A 32 -1.46 15.41 -2.09
C GLU A 32 -2.30 14.13 -1.94
N LEU A 33 -1.75 12.95 -2.26
CA LEU A 33 -2.43 11.68 -1.98
C LEU A 33 -2.45 11.41 -0.47
N VAL A 34 -1.43 11.83 0.28
CA VAL A 34 -1.28 11.54 1.72
C VAL A 34 -2.10 12.53 2.55
N VAL A 35 -3.42 12.38 2.63
CA VAL A 35 -4.28 13.32 3.40
C VAL A 35 -4.53 12.84 4.84
N VAL A 36 -3.78 11.85 5.33
CA VAL A 36 -3.95 11.35 6.70
C VAL A 36 -3.28 12.32 7.67
N PRO A 37 -4.03 12.93 8.62
CA PRO A 37 -3.45 13.79 9.65
C PRO A 37 -2.39 13.03 10.45
N GLY A 38 -1.16 13.56 10.48
CA GLY A 38 0.01 12.92 11.11
C GLY A 38 1.01 12.30 10.12
N TRP A 39 0.57 11.80 8.96
CA TRP A 39 1.49 11.23 7.95
C TRP A 39 1.97 12.26 6.92
N MET A 40 1.19 13.33 6.70
CA MET A 40 1.53 14.44 5.78
C MET A 40 2.74 15.26 6.23
N LEU A 41 3.04 15.32 7.54
CA LEU A 41 4.03 16.25 8.08
C LEU A 41 5.43 15.64 8.29
N GLU A 42 5.58 14.32 8.16
CA GLU A 42 6.80 13.62 8.63
C GLU A 42 7.38 12.57 7.67
N ILE A 43 6.73 12.23 6.55
CA ILE A 43 7.28 11.22 5.64
C ILE A 43 8.28 11.89 4.68
N ASP A 44 9.56 11.64 4.92
CA ASP A 44 10.66 11.98 4.02
C ASP A 44 10.51 11.21 2.69
N PRO A 45 10.51 11.87 1.51
CA PRO A 45 10.47 11.21 0.20
C PRO A 45 11.58 10.17 -0.05
N GLU A 46 12.66 10.18 0.74
CA GLU A 46 13.75 9.20 0.64
C GLU A 46 13.65 8.07 1.70
N SER A 47 12.59 8.07 2.53
CA SER A 47 12.38 7.07 3.58
C SER A 47 11.74 5.77 3.09
N SER A 48 11.92 4.69 3.85
CA SER A 48 11.25 3.41 3.60
C SER A 48 9.73 3.51 3.73
N GLU A 49 9.23 4.38 4.60
CA GLU A 49 7.80 4.68 4.76
C GLU A 49 7.19 5.25 3.47
N TRP A 50 7.94 6.10 2.76
CA TRP A 50 7.52 6.63 1.47
C TRP A 50 7.48 5.53 0.39
N GLU A 51 8.47 4.63 0.39
CA GLU A 51 8.49 3.48 -0.51
C GLU A 51 7.30 2.53 -0.26
N GLU A 52 7.00 2.21 1.01
CA GLU A 52 5.85 1.40 1.41
C GLU A 52 4.52 2.08 1.02
N PHE A 53 4.42 3.40 1.19
CA PHE A 53 3.27 4.17 0.73
C PHE A 53 3.07 4.06 -0.78
N LEU A 54 4.13 4.28 -1.56
CA LEU A 54 4.09 4.18 -3.03
C LEU A 54 3.76 2.75 -3.49
N LEU A 55 4.30 1.74 -2.82
CA LEU A 55 3.99 0.34 -3.07
C LEU A 55 2.50 0.07 -2.81
N GLY A 56 1.96 0.53 -1.69
CA GLY A 56 0.54 0.43 -1.38
C GLY A 56 -0.35 1.09 -2.44
N VAL A 57 0.05 2.27 -2.94
CA VAL A 57 -0.68 2.96 -4.02
C VAL A 57 -0.64 2.12 -5.31
N LYS A 58 0.54 1.62 -5.71
CA LYS A 58 0.69 0.78 -6.91
C LYS A 58 -0.14 -0.50 -6.83
N VAL A 59 -0.06 -1.22 -5.72
CA VAL A 59 -0.85 -2.45 -5.48
C VAL A 59 -2.35 -2.13 -5.48
N GLY A 60 -2.77 -1.05 -4.82
CA GLY A 60 -4.17 -0.61 -4.84
C GLY A 60 -4.70 -0.31 -6.25
N LEU A 61 -3.86 0.27 -7.12
CA LEU A 61 -4.21 0.52 -8.52
C LEU A 61 -4.30 -0.76 -9.35
N LEU A 62 -3.43 -1.75 -9.12
CA LEU A 62 -3.50 -3.06 -9.78
C LEU A 62 -4.77 -3.81 -9.37
N CYS A 63 -5.09 -3.85 -8.07
CA CYS A 63 -6.29 -4.50 -7.56
C CYS A 63 -7.59 -3.87 -8.07
N THR A 64 -7.54 -2.61 -8.50
CA THR A 64 -8.68 -1.85 -9.04
C THR A 64 -8.62 -1.68 -10.56
N ALA A 65 -7.88 -2.55 -11.25
CA ALA A 65 -7.86 -2.57 -12.70
C ALA A 65 -9.29 -2.72 -13.29
N PRO A 66 -9.62 -1.98 -14.37
CA PRO A 66 -10.94 -2.06 -15.00
C PRO A 66 -11.27 -3.47 -15.48
N ASP A 67 -10.32 -4.13 -16.14
CA ASP A 67 -10.44 -5.53 -16.54
C ASP A 67 -10.17 -6.44 -15.32
N PRO A 68 -11.10 -7.34 -14.96
CA PRO A 68 -10.86 -8.34 -13.92
C PRO A 68 -9.65 -9.25 -14.18
N LEU A 69 -9.29 -9.49 -15.45
CA LEU A 69 -8.16 -10.34 -15.83
C LEU A 69 -6.80 -9.69 -15.53
N ASP A 70 -6.77 -8.36 -15.45
CA ASP A 70 -5.55 -7.60 -15.10
C ASP A 70 -5.33 -7.53 -13.58
N ARG A 71 -6.29 -8.00 -12.77
CA ARG A 71 -6.17 -7.96 -11.30
C ARG A 71 -5.33 -9.12 -10.81
N PRO A 72 -4.33 -8.87 -9.95
CA PRO A 72 -3.52 -9.94 -9.38
C PRO A 72 -4.36 -10.82 -8.43
N PRO A 73 -4.03 -12.11 -8.28
CA PRO A 73 -4.61 -12.95 -7.25
C PRO A 73 -4.18 -12.45 -5.86
N MET A 74 -5.01 -12.71 -4.83
CA MET A 74 -4.73 -12.24 -3.47
C MET A 74 -3.41 -12.77 -2.90
N SER A 75 -2.95 -13.96 -3.31
CA SER A 75 -1.62 -14.48 -2.96
C SER A 75 -0.51 -13.53 -3.39
N ASP A 76 -0.60 -13.01 -4.61
CA ASP A 76 0.40 -12.12 -5.18
C ASP A 76 0.29 -10.73 -4.54
N VAL A 77 -0.94 -10.28 -4.21
CA VAL A 77 -1.16 -9.04 -3.45
C VAL A 77 -0.49 -9.09 -2.09
N VAL A 78 -0.67 -10.18 -1.34
CA VAL A 78 -0.02 -10.37 -0.04
C VAL A 78 1.49 -10.43 -0.21
N PHE A 79 1.99 -11.20 -1.18
CA PHE A 79 3.42 -11.29 -1.46
C PHE A 79 4.04 -9.93 -1.80
N MET A 80 3.36 -9.13 -2.63
CA MET A 80 3.79 -7.77 -2.97
C MET A 80 3.83 -6.85 -1.74
N LEU A 81 2.82 -6.92 -0.86
CA LEU A 81 2.72 -6.06 0.33
C LEU A 81 3.63 -6.47 1.47
N GLU A 82 3.92 -7.76 1.62
CA GLU A 82 4.87 -8.25 2.61
C GLU A 82 6.31 -7.88 2.23
N GLY A 83 6.60 -7.65 0.95
CA GLY A 83 7.96 -7.47 0.46
C GLY A 83 8.83 -8.70 0.75
N CYS A 84 10.09 -8.71 0.35
CA CYS A 84 11.03 -9.76 0.75
C CYS A 84 11.38 -9.64 2.25
N ARG A 85 10.39 -9.69 3.16
CA ARG A 85 10.62 -9.89 4.59
C ARG A 85 11.18 -11.28 4.78
N VAL A 86 12.50 -11.38 4.62
CA VAL A 86 13.26 -12.53 5.05
C VAL A 86 13.02 -12.62 6.55
N SER A 87 12.18 -13.58 6.98
CA SER A 87 12.10 -13.92 8.39
C SER A 87 13.54 -14.20 8.84
N PRO A 88 14.04 -13.61 9.95
CA PRO A 88 15.35 -13.99 10.45
C PRO A 88 15.37 -15.52 10.56
N PRO A 89 16.46 -16.19 10.11
CA PRO A 89 16.50 -17.64 10.12
C PRO A 89 16.13 -18.11 11.52
N VAL A 90 15.10 -18.96 11.61
CA VAL A 90 14.75 -19.62 12.87
C VAL A 90 16.00 -20.36 13.32
N ASP A 91 16.65 -19.84 14.37
CA ASP A 91 17.77 -20.52 15.00
C ASP A 91 17.27 -21.88 15.50
N PRO A 92 17.76 -23.02 14.97
CA PRO A 92 17.35 -24.35 15.41
C PRO A 92 17.84 -24.67 16.84
N ALA A 93 18.44 -23.70 17.54
CA ALA A 93 18.92 -23.81 18.91
C ALA A 93 17.86 -23.46 19.97
N SER A 94 16.77 -22.78 19.62
CA SER A 94 15.75 -22.35 20.61
C SER A 94 14.82 -23.49 21.07
N SER A 95 14.84 -24.66 20.42
CA SER A 95 13.99 -25.80 20.78
C SER A 95 14.60 -26.74 21.83
N ARG A 96 15.69 -26.36 22.51
CA ARG A 96 16.42 -27.26 23.40
C ARG A 96 16.58 -26.73 24.83
N SER A 97 15.45 -26.49 25.50
CA SER A 97 15.40 -26.49 26.97
C SER A 97 13.98 -26.69 27.51
N SER A 98 13.58 -27.95 27.63
CA SER A 98 12.68 -28.39 28.71
C SER A 98 13.29 -29.64 29.32
N PRO A 99 13.84 -29.58 30.55
CA PRO A 99 13.93 -30.76 31.37
C PRO A 99 12.67 -30.90 32.23
N ALA A 100 12.34 -32.17 32.48
CA ALA A 100 11.26 -32.69 33.29
C ALA A 100 11.31 -32.24 34.76
#